data_AF-A0A9P7VQY0-F1
#
_entry.id   AF-A0A9P7VQY0-F1
#
_cell.length_a   1.000
_cell.length_b   1.000
_cell.length_c   1.000
_cell.angle_alpha   90.00
_cell.angle_beta   90.00
_cell.angle_gamma   90.00
#
_symmetry.space_group_name_H-M   'P 1'
#
loop_
_entity.id
_entity.type
_entity.pdbx_description
1 polymer ?
#
loop_
_entity_poly.entity_id
_entity_poly.type
_entity_poly.pdbx_seq_one_letter_code
_entity_poly.pdbx_strand_id
1 'polypeptide(L)'
;MSDESRVSLRNKLLANLLADAAINDGVLAEALTMEDILSRTSDHSDALKGGLTISDITTFAPNQSFQISPSIKRRLTEELDATLQAISDFLEVEDSPPDSLTQRLRENSEKNGAIREEADNSHRRIEKIMGEIREMHPLLQEELVQSLRKWPPVLNSQRQAHHDFLATTIETFLIKLSLIRARCHQLLYGFKDDGNDMASALMTMHNKLTEEESELEKEEAELDRQLHEYHRLLHLVDGNKSGFRQVLEDWSQIQKETEECRRDLRRMGWTGD
;
A
#
# COMPACT_ATOMS: atom_id res chain seq x y z
N MET A 1 -23.84 -53.68 36.07
CA MET A 1 -23.86 -53.94 34.61
C MET A 1 -22.92 -55.10 34.33
N SER A 2 -23.38 -56.16 33.64
CA SER A 2 -22.52 -57.31 33.30
C SER A 2 -21.41 -56.89 32.33
N ASP A 3 -20.24 -57.52 32.39
CA ASP A 3 -19.13 -57.18 31.49
C ASP A 3 -19.51 -57.27 30.00
N GLU A 4 -20.44 -58.14 29.63
CA GLU A 4 -21.00 -58.22 28.27
C GLU A 4 -21.74 -56.94 27.85
N SER A 5 -22.44 -56.28 28.79
CA SER A 5 -23.12 -55.01 28.50
C SER A 5 -22.13 -53.86 28.27
N ARG A 6 -20.96 -53.88 28.94
CA ARG A 6 -19.89 -52.90 28.75
C ARG A 6 -19.19 -53.08 27.40
N VAL A 7 -18.92 -54.31 26.99
CA VAL A 7 -18.33 -54.62 25.67
C VAL A 7 -19.27 -54.23 24.53
N SER A 8 -20.58 -54.48 24.70
CA SER A 8 -21.60 -54.07 23.72
C SER A 8 -21.72 -52.56 23.58
N LEU A 9 -21.67 -51.83 24.70
CA LEU A 9 -21.71 -50.36 24.73
C LEU A 9 -20.43 -49.74 24.15
N ARG A 10 -19.26 -50.34 24.42
CA ARG A 10 -17.97 -50.00 23.81
C ARG A 10 -17.98 -50.17 22.28
N ASN A 11 -18.52 -51.29 21.79
CA ASN A 11 -18.61 -51.54 20.35
C ASN A 11 -19.58 -50.58 19.66
N LYS A 12 -20.69 -50.21 20.31
CA LYS A 12 -21.62 -49.20 19.81
C LYS A 12 -21.02 -47.79 19.81
N LEU A 13 -20.28 -47.42 20.85
CA LEU A 13 -19.60 -46.12 20.91
C LEU A 13 -18.46 -46.01 19.90
N LEU A 14 -17.69 -47.08 19.68
CA LEU A 14 -16.67 -47.11 18.61
C LEU A 14 -17.28 -47.03 17.22
N ALA A 15 -18.41 -47.71 16.98
CA ALA A 15 -19.15 -47.59 15.73
C ALA A 15 -19.70 -46.18 15.52
N ASN A 16 -20.22 -45.55 16.58
CA ASN A 16 -20.73 -44.17 16.52
C ASN A 16 -19.61 -43.13 16.40
N LEU A 17 -18.44 -43.34 17.02
CA LEU A 17 -17.26 -42.48 16.86
C LEU A 17 -16.63 -42.60 15.48
N LEU A 18 -16.62 -43.81 14.90
CA LEU A 18 -16.24 -44.02 13.50
C LEU A 18 -17.27 -43.42 12.54
N ALA A 19 -18.55 -43.45 12.88
CA ALA A 19 -19.59 -42.78 12.12
C ALA A 19 -19.49 -41.25 12.24
N ASP A 20 -19.24 -40.67 13.42
CA ASP A 20 -19.01 -39.22 13.62
C ASP A 20 -17.71 -38.75 12.96
N ALA A 21 -16.65 -39.57 12.99
CA ALA A 21 -15.42 -39.31 12.24
C ALA A 21 -15.64 -39.36 10.73
N ALA A 22 -16.55 -40.23 10.25
CA ALA A 22 -17.00 -40.25 8.85
C ALA A 22 -18.01 -39.13 8.53
N ILE A 23 -18.76 -38.59 9.50
CA ILE A 23 -19.63 -37.42 9.32
C ILE A 23 -18.79 -36.13 9.22
N ASN A 24 -17.58 -36.11 9.78
CA ASN A 24 -16.59 -35.06 9.51
C ASN A 24 -16.00 -35.10 8.08
N ASP A 25 -16.33 -36.11 7.25
CA ASP A 25 -16.18 -35.97 5.79
C ASP A 25 -17.07 -34.85 5.23
N GLY A 26 -18.04 -34.32 5.99
CA GLY A 26 -18.77 -33.09 5.65
C GLY A 26 -17.93 -31.81 5.71
N VAL A 27 -16.91 -31.75 6.60
CA VAL A 27 -15.93 -30.65 6.62
C VAL A 27 -14.93 -30.81 5.47
N LEU A 28 -14.66 -32.05 5.06
CA LEU A 28 -13.96 -32.39 3.82
C LEU A 28 -14.82 -32.11 2.59
N ALA A 29 -16.15 -32.22 2.68
CA ALA A 29 -17.10 -31.81 1.64
C ALA A 29 -17.18 -30.28 1.51
N GLU A 30 -16.98 -29.53 2.61
CA GLU A 30 -16.83 -28.07 2.60
C GLU A 30 -15.43 -27.62 2.10
N ALA A 31 -14.42 -28.49 2.19
CA ALA A 31 -13.16 -28.33 1.46
C ALA A 31 -13.32 -28.71 -0.04
N LEU A 32 -14.20 -29.67 -0.38
CA LEU A 32 -14.59 -30.01 -1.75
C LEU A 32 -15.49 -28.94 -2.41
N THR A 33 -16.18 -28.07 -1.66
CA THR A 33 -16.83 -26.88 -2.26
C THR A 33 -15.82 -25.80 -2.64
N MET A 34 -14.60 -25.81 -2.08
CA MET A 34 -13.46 -25.08 -2.66
C MET A 34 -12.96 -25.73 -3.95
N GLU A 35 -13.10 -27.04 -4.11
CA GLU A 35 -12.82 -27.77 -5.36
C GLU A 35 -13.85 -27.45 -6.47
N ASP A 36 -15.09 -27.12 -6.10
CA ASP A 36 -16.15 -26.63 -7.01
C ASP A 36 -15.96 -25.14 -7.42
N ILE A 37 -15.31 -24.34 -6.56
CA ILE A 37 -14.90 -22.97 -6.90
C ILE A 37 -13.66 -22.98 -7.82
N LEU A 38 -12.79 -24.00 -7.69
CA LEU A 38 -11.58 -24.17 -8.51
C LEU A 38 -11.83 -24.91 -9.83
N SER A 39 -12.85 -25.76 -9.94
CA SER A 39 -13.22 -26.42 -11.20
C SER A 39 -13.93 -25.48 -12.18
N ARG A 40 -14.40 -24.31 -11.73
CA ARG A 40 -14.88 -23.22 -12.60
C ARG A 40 -13.78 -22.37 -13.26
N THR A 41 -12.51 -22.59 -12.93
CA THR A 41 -11.37 -21.95 -13.60
C THR A 41 -10.59 -22.89 -14.54
N SER A 42 -11.14 -24.08 -14.82
CA SER A 42 -10.49 -25.20 -15.53
C SER A 42 -10.15 -25.00 -17.01
N ASP A 43 -10.28 -23.80 -17.58
CA ASP A 43 -9.85 -23.55 -18.97
C ASP A 43 -8.45 -22.94 -19.11
N HIS A 44 -7.77 -22.55 -18.03
CA HIS A 44 -6.41 -22.01 -18.13
C HIS A 44 -5.43 -22.68 -17.16
N SER A 45 -4.70 -23.66 -17.68
CA SER A 45 -3.38 -24.16 -17.24
C SER A 45 -2.91 -23.69 -15.84
N ASP A 46 -3.35 -24.39 -14.80
CA ASP A 46 -2.95 -24.12 -13.42
C ASP A 46 -1.57 -24.72 -13.11
N ALA A 47 -0.54 -23.89 -13.27
CA ALA A 47 0.61 -23.94 -12.39
C ALA A 47 0.27 -23.12 -11.13
N LEU A 48 0.21 -23.76 -9.96
CA LEU A 48 0.18 -23.05 -8.68
C LEU A 48 1.35 -22.06 -8.63
N LYS A 49 1.18 -20.89 -8.00
CA LYS A 49 2.25 -19.90 -7.79
C LYS A 49 3.39 -20.57 -7.01
N GLY A 50 4.41 -21.04 -7.74
CA GLY A 50 5.47 -21.92 -7.22
C GLY A 50 5.86 -23.08 -8.15
N GLY A 51 5.11 -23.34 -9.24
CA GLY A 51 5.46 -24.34 -10.25
C GLY A 51 5.22 -25.80 -9.83
N LEU A 52 4.53 -26.03 -8.71
CA LEU A 52 4.17 -27.36 -8.24
C LEU A 52 2.83 -27.76 -8.86
N THR A 53 2.79 -28.92 -9.51
CA THR A 53 1.56 -29.52 -10.02
C THR A 53 0.88 -30.34 -8.93
N ILE A 54 -0.45 -30.51 -9.00
CA ILE A 54 -1.21 -31.37 -8.07
C ILE A 54 -0.66 -32.81 -8.09
N SER A 55 -0.15 -33.26 -9.23
CA SER A 55 0.59 -34.51 -9.38
C SER A 55 1.85 -34.58 -8.51
N ASP A 56 2.59 -33.48 -8.33
CA ASP A 56 3.79 -33.46 -7.49
C ASP A 56 3.43 -33.63 -6.01
N ILE A 57 2.32 -33.06 -5.55
CA ILE A 57 1.84 -33.20 -4.17
C ILE A 57 1.49 -34.68 -3.88
N THR A 58 0.88 -35.38 -4.82
CA THR A 58 0.60 -36.82 -4.67
C THR A 58 1.84 -37.71 -4.82
N THR A 59 2.87 -37.25 -5.52
CA THR A 59 4.10 -38.02 -5.75
C THR A 59 5.08 -37.90 -4.58
N PHE A 60 5.10 -36.76 -3.89
CA PHE A 60 5.91 -36.53 -2.68
C PHE A 60 5.15 -36.73 -1.36
N ALA A 61 3.84 -36.97 -1.41
CA ALA A 61 3.11 -37.51 -0.26
C ALA A 61 3.67 -38.90 0.06
N PRO A 62 4.17 -39.14 1.28
CA PRO A 62 4.72 -40.44 1.63
C PRO A 62 3.60 -41.47 1.59
N ASN A 63 3.61 -42.36 0.58
CA ASN A 63 2.85 -43.61 0.54
C ASN A 63 3.35 -44.62 1.60
N GLN A 64 3.75 -44.14 2.77
CA GLN A 64 3.86 -44.98 3.94
C GLN A 64 2.44 -45.16 4.43
N SER A 65 1.85 -46.32 4.11
CA SER A 65 0.85 -46.90 5.00
C SER A 65 1.44 -46.83 6.40
N PHE A 66 1.01 -45.86 7.20
CA PHE A 66 1.36 -45.78 8.62
C PHE A 66 0.80 -47.06 9.25
N GLN A 67 1.59 -48.13 9.23
CA GLN A 67 1.35 -49.27 10.09
C GLN A 67 1.62 -48.74 11.49
N ILE A 68 0.56 -48.25 12.13
CA ILE A 68 0.59 -47.75 13.50
C ILE A 68 1.25 -48.85 14.32
N SER A 69 2.49 -48.58 14.76
CA SER A 69 3.27 -49.52 15.53
C SER A 69 2.40 -50.03 16.70
N PRO A 70 2.43 -51.33 17.04
CA PRO A 70 1.62 -51.87 18.11
C PRO A 70 1.81 -51.13 19.44
N SER A 71 2.96 -50.48 19.65
CA SER A 71 3.21 -49.60 20.80
C SER A 71 2.39 -48.30 20.76
N ILE A 72 2.25 -47.67 19.59
CA ILE A 72 1.43 -46.46 19.41
C ILE A 72 -0.04 -46.80 19.56
N LYS A 73 -0.49 -47.93 19.00
CA LYS A 73 -1.85 -48.41 19.18
C LYS A 73 -2.17 -48.67 20.66
N ARG A 74 -1.24 -49.27 21.39
CA ARG A 74 -1.39 -49.54 22.83
C ARG A 74 -1.44 -48.24 23.65
N ARG A 75 -0.56 -47.28 23.33
CA ARG A 75 -0.58 -45.95 23.96
C ARG A 75 -1.86 -45.19 23.64
N LEU A 76 -2.36 -45.30 22.41
CA LEU A 76 -3.62 -44.68 22.01
C LEU A 76 -4.80 -45.33 22.74
N THR A 77 -4.79 -46.65 22.94
CA THR A 77 -5.82 -47.31 23.76
C THR A 77 -5.71 -46.95 25.23
N GLU A 78 -4.50 -46.77 25.76
CA GLU A 78 -4.28 -46.35 27.15
C GLU A 78 -4.75 -44.90 27.37
N GLU A 79 -4.45 -43.98 26.44
CA GLU A 79 -4.96 -42.60 26.47
C GLU A 79 -6.49 -42.56 26.27
N LEU A 80 -7.03 -43.42 25.41
CA LEU A 80 -8.48 -43.51 25.20
C LEU A 80 -9.19 -44.11 26.42
N ASP A 81 -8.60 -45.11 27.06
CA ASP A 81 -9.12 -45.65 28.32
C ASP A 81 -8.95 -44.65 29.46
N ALA A 82 -7.85 -43.89 29.53
CA ALA A 82 -7.63 -42.85 30.53
C ALA A 82 -8.59 -41.67 30.36
N THR A 83 -8.88 -41.26 29.13
CA THR A 83 -9.88 -40.22 28.84
C THR A 83 -11.30 -40.71 29.10
N LEU A 84 -11.63 -41.95 28.75
CA LEU A 84 -12.91 -42.57 29.12
C LEU A 84 -13.06 -42.72 30.63
N GLN A 85 -12.00 -43.08 31.33
CA GLN A 85 -11.97 -43.14 32.79
C GLN A 85 -12.15 -41.73 33.38
N ALA A 86 -11.47 -40.71 32.87
CA ALA A 86 -11.66 -39.33 33.31
C ALA A 86 -13.08 -38.80 33.04
N ILE A 87 -13.70 -39.18 31.92
CA ILE A 87 -15.11 -38.89 31.63
C ILE A 87 -16.03 -39.65 32.59
N SER A 88 -15.74 -40.92 32.89
CA SER A 88 -16.47 -41.73 33.86
C SER A 88 -16.39 -41.13 35.25
N ASP A 89 -15.19 -40.76 35.69
CA ASP A 89 -14.92 -40.15 36.99
C ASP A 89 -15.61 -38.77 37.08
N PHE A 90 -15.57 -37.96 36.01
CA PHE A 90 -16.33 -36.70 35.93
C PHE A 90 -17.84 -36.91 36.03
N LEU A 91 -18.36 -38.02 35.49
CA LEU A 91 -19.78 -38.40 35.59
C LEU A 91 -20.12 -39.04 36.95
N GLU A 92 -19.17 -39.65 37.64
CA GLU A 92 -19.35 -40.30 38.95
C GLU A 92 -19.12 -39.36 40.15
N VAL A 93 -18.48 -38.20 39.96
CA VAL A 93 -18.09 -37.27 41.06
C VAL A 93 -19.23 -36.46 41.70
N GLU A 94 -20.50 -36.64 41.31
CA GLU A 94 -21.60 -36.01 42.03
C GLU A 94 -22.67 -37.03 42.43
N ASP A 95 -22.81 -37.24 43.76
CA ASP A 95 -24.05 -37.65 44.45
C ASP A 95 -25.19 -36.62 44.23
N SER A 96 -25.31 -36.08 43.02
CA SER A 96 -26.39 -35.24 42.58
C SER A 96 -27.41 -36.13 41.86
N PRO A 97 -28.70 -35.97 42.13
CA PRO A 97 -29.73 -36.80 41.52
C PRO A 97 -29.60 -36.79 39.98
N PRO A 98 -29.90 -37.90 39.29
CA PRO A 98 -29.75 -38.03 37.82
C PRO A 98 -30.48 -36.94 37.01
N ASP A 99 -31.44 -36.26 37.62
CA ASP A 99 -32.11 -35.08 37.06
C ASP A 99 -31.18 -33.86 36.93
N SER A 100 -30.11 -33.75 37.73
CA SER A 100 -29.14 -32.64 37.75
C SER A 100 -28.23 -32.60 36.54
N LEU A 101 -27.71 -33.75 36.09
CA LEU A 101 -26.85 -33.84 34.91
C LEU A 101 -27.63 -33.57 33.63
N THR A 102 -28.83 -34.14 33.50
CA THR A 102 -29.71 -33.89 32.35
C THR A 102 -30.19 -32.45 32.31
N GLN A 103 -30.43 -31.83 33.48
CA GLN A 103 -30.71 -30.41 33.61
C GLN A 103 -29.50 -29.54 33.21
N ARG A 104 -28.29 -29.84 33.69
CA ARG A 104 -27.07 -29.11 33.29
C ARG A 104 -26.77 -29.22 31.80
N LEU A 105 -27.04 -30.39 31.19
CA LEU A 105 -26.82 -30.61 29.76
C LEU A 105 -27.85 -29.84 28.92
N ARG A 106 -29.10 -29.72 29.41
CA ARG A 106 -30.12 -28.85 28.83
C ARG A 106 -29.76 -27.37 28.98
N GLU A 107 -29.33 -26.93 30.16
CA GLU A 107 -28.89 -25.55 30.39
C GLU A 107 -27.67 -25.20 29.53
N ASN A 108 -26.72 -26.13 29.34
CA ASN A 108 -25.58 -25.91 28.45
C ASN A 108 -25.98 -25.93 26.97
N SER A 109 -26.95 -26.74 26.56
CA SER A 109 -27.44 -26.69 25.17
C SER A 109 -28.18 -25.39 24.87
N GLU A 110 -28.97 -24.89 25.84
CA GLU A 110 -29.63 -23.59 25.76
C GLU A 110 -28.62 -22.44 25.74
N LYS A 111 -27.59 -22.48 26.61
CA LYS A 111 -26.49 -21.50 26.59
C LYS A 111 -25.72 -21.53 25.28
N ASN A 112 -25.39 -22.71 24.76
CA ASN A 112 -24.73 -22.85 23.46
C ASN A 112 -25.62 -22.36 22.31
N GLY A 113 -26.93 -22.56 22.40
CA GLY A 113 -27.91 -22.00 21.47
C GLY A 113 -27.89 -20.47 21.49
N ALA A 114 -27.94 -19.87 22.68
CA ALA A 114 -27.89 -18.42 22.85
C ALA A 114 -26.58 -17.82 22.33
N ILE A 115 -25.43 -18.46 22.62
CA ILE A 115 -24.12 -18.02 22.13
C ILE A 115 -24.05 -18.10 20.60
N ARG A 116 -24.60 -19.16 19.99
CA ARG A 116 -24.65 -19.28 18.52
C ARG A 116 -25.53 -18.19 17.91
N GLU A 117 -26.69 -17.92 18.49
CA GLU A 117 -27.57 -16.86 18.01
C GLU A 117 -26.91 -15.47 18.13
N GLU A 118 -26.20 -15.20 19.22
CA GLU A 118 -25.41 -13.97 19.40
C GLU A 118 -24.27 -13.86 18.38
N ALA A 119 -23.58 -14.98 18.09
CA ALA A 119 -22.54 -15.05 17.08
C ALA A 119 -23.10 -14.78 15.67
N ASP A 120 -24.24 -15.37 15.31
CA ASP A 120 -24.91 -15.15 14.03
C ASP A 120 -25.39 -13.71 13.89
N ASN A 121 -25.94 -13.11 14.95
CA ASN A 121 -26.33 -11.72 14.96
C ASN A 121 -25.14 -10.78 14.81
N SER A 122 -24.02 -11.10 15.45
CA SER A 122 -22.76 -10.37 15.30
C SER A 122 -22.19 -10.49 13.89
N HIS A 123 -22.26 -11.70 13.29
CA HIS A 123 -21.82 -11.95 11.92
C HIS A 123 -22.63 -11.12 10.91
N ARG A 124 -23.96 -11.16 10.98
CA ARG A 124 -24.85 -10.35 10.13
C ARG A 124 -24.58 -8.86 10.27
N ARG A 125 -24.28 -8.38 11.49
CA ARG A 125 -23.92 -6.98 11.73
C ARG A 125 -22.59 -6.62 11.06
N ILE A 126 -21.59 -7.50 11.15
CA ILE A 126 -20.29 -7.30 10.49
C ILE A 126 -20.46 -7.31 8.96
N GLU A 127 -21.25 -8.23 8.40
CA GLU A 127 -21.55 -8.27 6.97
C GLU A 127 -22.22 -6.98 6.50
N LYS A 128 -23.19 -6.46 7.26
CA LYS A 128 -23.84 -5.18 6.96
C LYS A 128 -22.84 -4.02 6.94
N ILE A 129 -21.99 -3.91 7.97
CA ILE A 129 -20.95 -2.87 8.04
C ILE A 129 -19.95 -3.02 6.89
N MET A 130 -19.54 -4.24 6.55
CA MET A 130 -18.68 -4.48 5.38
C MET A 130 -19.35 -4.08 4.07
N GLY A 131 -20.66 -4.30 3.93
CA GLY A 131 -21.45 -3.82 2.80
C GLY A 131 -21.43 -2.30 2.71
N GLU A 132 -21.72 -1.61 3.81
CA GLU A 132 -21.68 -0.14 3.90
C GLU A 132 -20.28 0.40 3.57
N ILE A 133 -19.21 -0.23 4.07
CA ILE A 133 -17.82 0.16 3.75
C ILE A 133 -17.52 -0.05 2.26
N ARG A 134 -17.94 -1.18 1.67
CA ARG A 134 -17.75 -1.46 0.24
C ARG A 134 -18.47 -0.46 -0.66
N GLU A 135 -19.61 0.07 -0.22
CA GLU A 135 -20.37 1.10 -0.95
C GLU A 135 -19.78 2.51 -0.76
N MET A 136 -19.38 2.87 0.47
CA MET A 136 -18.82 4.20 0.73
C MET A 136 -17.40 4.40 0.19
N HIS A 137 -16.57 3.35 0.17
CA HIS A 137 -15.19 3.45 -0.31
C HIS A 137 -15.07 4.00 -1.76
N PRO A 138 -15.77 3.49 -2.78
CA PRO A 138 -15.66 4.02 -4.14
C PRO A 138 -16.19 5.45 -4.24
N LEU A 139 -17.24 5.82 -3.50
CA LEU A 139 -17.78 7.18 -3.48
C LEU A 139 -16.76 8.17 -2.93
N LEU A 140 -16.11 7.81 -1.82
CA LEU A 140 -15.11 8.66 -1.17
C LEU A 140 -13.83 8.78 -2.04
N GLN A 141 -13.45 7.69 -2.72
CA GLN A 141 -12.36 7.71 -3.70
C GLN A 141 -12.70 8.60 -4.91
N GLU A 142 -13.93 8.53 -5.42
CA GLU A 142 -14.37 9.39 -6.51
C GLU A 142 -14.38 10.87 -6.08
N GLU A 143 -14.91 11.18 -4.90
CA GLU A 143 -14.93 12.54 -4.34
C GLU A 143 -13.51 13.10 -4.14
N LEU A 144 -12.57 12.27 -3.68
CA LEU A 144 -11.16 12.65 -3.57
C LEU A 144 -10.57 12.96 -4.95
N VAL A 145 -10.79 12.10 -5.94
CA VAL A 145 -10.31 12.32 -7.31
C VAL A 145 -10.93 13.58 -7.91
N GLN A 146 -12.24 13.80 -7.72
CA GLN A 146 -12.91 15.01 -8.18
C GLN A 146 -12.38 16.26 -7.48
N SER A 147 -12.14 16.18 -6.16
CA SER A 147 -11.54 17.26 -5.39
C SER A 147 -10.14 17.57 -5.91
N LEU A 148 -9.27 16.57 -6.09
CA LEU A 148 -7.95 16.71 -6.68
C LEU A 148 -7.99 17.27 -8.12
N ARG A 149 -9.02 16.96 -8.90
CA ARG A 149 -9.25 17.58 -10.22
C ARG A 149 -9.69 19.04 -10.13
N LYS A 150 -10.42 19.41 -9.07
CA LYS A 150 -10.82 20.81 -8.79
C LYS A 150 -9.66 21.66 -8.27
N TRP A 151 -8.61 21.05 -7.69
CA TRP A 151 -7.40 21.79 -7.34
C TRP A 151 -6.87 22.46 -8.62
N PRO A 152 -6.63 23.79 -8.59
CA PRO A 152 -6.30 24.54 -9.79
C PRO A 152 -5.17 23.86 -10.55
N PRO A 153 -5.32 23.55 -11.85
CA PRO A 153 -4.22 23.05 -12.67
C PRO A 153 -3.02 24.01 -12.63
N VAL A 154 -3.26 25.28 -12.30
CA VAL A 154 -2.26 26.31 -12.01
C VAL A 154 -1.32 25.95 -10.85
N LEU A 155 -1.84 25.36 -9.75
CA LEU A 155 -1.01 24.92 -8.64
C LEU A 155 -0.17 23.70 -9.03
N ASN A 156 -0.73 22.80 -9.84
CA ASN A 156 0.03 21.63 -10.31
C ASN A 156 1.10 22.05 -11.32
N SER A 157 0.81 22.98 -12.24
CA SER A 157 1.80 23.54 -13.15
C SER A 157 2.89 24.32 -12.40
N GLN A 158 2.54 25.02 -11.32
CA GLN A 158 3.52 25.71 -10.48
C GLN A 158 4.43 24.72 -9.75
N ARG A 159 3.86 23.64 -9.17
CA ARG A 159 4.66 22.57 -8.55
C ARG A 159 5.57 21.89 -9.56
N GLN A 160 5.05 21.56 -10.74
CA GLN A 160 5.85 20.96 -11.82
C GLN A 160 6.99 21.89 -12.24
N ALA A 161 6.72 23.17 -12.50
CA ALA A 161 7.74 24.15 -12.85
C ALA A 161 8.79 24.31 -11.74
N HIS A 162 8.39 24.23 -10.47
CA HIS A 162 9.33 24.24 -9.34
C HIS A 162 10.20 22.99 -9.31
N HIS A 163 9.64 21.80 -9.56
CA HIS A 163 10.41 20.57 -9.67
C HIS A 163 11.37 20.59 -10.85
N ASP A 164 10.95 21.08 -12.01
CA ASP A 164 11.80 21.22 -13.19
C ASP A 164 12.93 22.23 -12.94
N PHE A 165 12.64 23.33 -12.23
CA PHE A 165 13.66 24.28 -11.79
C PHE A 165 14.67 23.65 -10.83
N LEU A 166 14.21 22.85 -9.86
CA LEU A 166 15.11 22.16 -8.94
C LEU A 166 15.97 21.10 -9.65
N ALA A 167 15.37 20.34 -10.59
CA ALA A 167 16.09 19.34 -11.38
C ALA A 167 17.18 19.99 -12.24
N THR A 168 16.84 21.05 -12.99
CA THR A 168 17.82 21.81 -13.77
C THR A 168 18.90 22.44 -12.89
N THR A 169 18.54 22.92 -11.70
CA THR A 169 19.51 23.43 -10.72
C THR A 169 20.48 22.34 -10.26
N ILE A 170 19.99 21.13 -9.94
CA ILE A 170 20.84 20.00 -9.57
C ILE A 170 21.76 19.59 -10.73
N GLU A 171 21.22 19.49 -11.94
CA GLU A 171 21.99 19.16 -13.15
C GLU A 171 23.10 20.19 -13.40
N THR A 172 22.79 21.49 -13.30
CA THR A 172 23.80 22.54 -13.47
C THR A 172 24.88 22.47 -12.39
N PHE A 173 24.53 22.15 -11.14
CA PHE A 173 25.54 21.94 -10.08
C PHE A 173 26.39 20.69 -10.34
N LEU A 174 25.81 19.59 -10.82
CA LEU A 174 26.56 18.40 -11.19
C LEU A 174 27.52 18.67 -12.35
N ILE A 175 27.08 19.42 -13.36
CA ILE A 175 27.94 19.86 -14.46
C ILE A 175 29.08 20.73 -13.92
N LYS A 176 28.80 21.72 -13.07
CA LYS A 176 29.83 22.57 -12.43
C LYS A 176 30.84 21.74 -11.63
N LEU A 177 30.38 20.79 -10.81
CA LEU A 177 31.26 19.89 -10.05
C LEU A 177 32.11 19.01 -10.98
N SER A 178 31.53 18.48 -12.05
CA SER A 178 32.27 17.67 -13.03
C SER A 178 33.36 18.48 -13.74
N LEU A 179 33.09 19.75 -14.06
CA LEU A 179 34.05 20.67 -14.66
C LEU A 179 35.18 21.00 -13.69
N ILE A 180 34.86 21.32 -12.42
CA ILE A 180 35.85 21.57 -11.37
C ILE A 180 36.73 20.33 -11.21
N ARG A 181 36.14 19.13 -11.15
CA ARG A 181 36.88 17.88 -11.07
C ARG A 181 37.80 17.68 -12.28
N ALA A 182 37.32 17.90 -13.51
CA ALA A 182 38.11 17.77 -14.72
C ALA A 182 39.29 18.76 -14.73
N ARG A 183 39.05 20.02 -14.33
CA ARG A 183 40.08 21.07 -14.23
C ARG A 183 41.12 20.73 -13.17
N CYS A 184 40.69 20.29 -11.98
CA CYS A 184 41.60 19.81 -10.94
C CYS A 184 42.43 18.61 -11.42
N HIS A 185 41.83 17.63 -12.09
CA HIS A 185 42.60 16.50 -12.65
C HIS A 185 43.60 16.94 -13.73
N GLN A 186 43.21 17.83 -14.64
CA GLN A 186 44.11 18.36 -15.65
C GLN A 186 45.27 19.13 -15.01
N LEU A 187 45.02 19.89 -13.95
CA LEU A 187 46.06 20.66 -13.28
C LEU A 187 46.96 19.78 -12.40
N LEU A 188 46.43 18.73 -11.77
CA LEU A 188 47.20 17.80 -10.95
C LEU A 188 48.04 16.82 -11.79
N TYR A 189 47.48 16.33 -12.90
CA TYR A 189 48.07 15.22 -13.68
C TYR A 189 48.49 15.61 -15.10
N GLY A 190 48.11 16.80 -15.58
CA GLY A 190 48.51 17.32 -16.89
C GLY A 190 49.87 18.03 -16.90
N PHE A 191 50.45 18.32 -15.73
CA PHE A 191 51.84 18.78 -15.61
C PHE A 191 52.79 17.58 -15.80
N LYS A 192 53.14 17.30 -17.06
CA LYS A 192 54.30 16.50 -17.40
C LYS A 192 55.45 17.46 -17.63
N ASP A 193 56.14 17.87 -16.58
CA ASP A 193 57.36 18.67 -16.73
C ASP A 193 58.47 18.16 -15.80
N ASP A 194 59.64 17.96 -16.39
CA ASP A 194 60.77 17.14 -15.93
C ASP A 194 61.58 17.77 -14.78
N GLY A 195 60.93 18.18 -13.67
CA GLY A 195 61.66 18.54 -12.45
C GLY A 195 61.04 19.59 -11.53
N ASN A 196 59.82 20.09 -11.81
CA ASN A 196 59.15 21.01 -10.90
C ASN A 196 58.35 20.26 -9.82
N ASP A 197 58.61 20.63 -8.57
CA ASP A 197 57.99 20.07 -7.38
C ASP A 197 56.47 20.34 -7.39
N MET A 198 55.66 19.31 -7.12
CA MET A 198 54.18 19.35 -7.19
C MET A 198 53.59 20.49 -6.34
N ALA A 199 54.26 20.83 -5.23
CA ALA A 199 53.88 21.93 -4.35
C ALA A 199 53.94 23.30 -5.05
N SER A 200 54.92 23.52 -5.94
CA SER A 200 55.04 24.76 -6.72
C SER A 200 53.91 24.90 -7.73
N ALA A 201 53.57 23.81 -8.44
CA ALA A 201 52.44 23.79 -9.37
C ALA A 201 51.09 24.07 -8.67
N LEU A 202 50.88 23.49 -7.48
CA LEU A 202 49.70 23.77 -6.66
C LEU A 202 49.64 25.25 -6.21
N MET A 203 50.78 25.85 -5.86
CA MET A 203 50.83 27.25 -5.45
C MET A 203 50.54 28.20 -6.62
N THR A 204 51.12 27.95 -7.80
CA THR A 204 50.80 28.72 -9.01
C THR A 204 49.34 28.58 -9.40
N MET A 205 48.76 27.38 -9.24
CA MET A 205 47.35 27.12 -9.49
C MET A 205 46.44 27.87 -8.53
N HIS A 206 46.73 27.83 -7.23
CA HIS A 206 45.99 28.58 -6.22
C HIS A 206 46.00 30.07 -6.56
N ASN A 207 47.17 30.62 -6.87
CA ASN A 207 47.31 32.04 -7.22
C ASN A 207 46.48 32.40 -8.47
N LYS A 208 46.49 31.54 -9.50
CA LYS A 208 45.66 31.75 -10.69
C LYS A 208 44.16 31.69 -10.40
N LEU A 209 43.73 30.76 -9.55
CA LEU A 209 42.32 30.67 -9.14
C LEU A 209 41.88 31.88 -8.33
N THR A 210 42.73 32.38 -7.42
CA THR A 210 42.43 33.61 -6.66
C THR A 210 42.42 34.86 -7.54
N GLU A 211 43.22 34.89 -8.60
CA GLU A 211 43.20 35.99 -9.58
C GLU A 211 41.89 35.99 -10.37
N GLU A 212 41.52 34.82 -10.93
CA GLU A 212 40.24 34.61 -11.64
C GLU A 212 39.03 34.91 -10.74
N GLU A 213 39.07 34.53 -9.46
CA GLU A 213 38.03 34.85 -8.48
C GLU A 213 37.87 36.37 -8.31
N SER A 214 38.99 37.11 -8.18
CA SER A 214 38.95 38.57 -8.07
C SER A 214 38.45 39.27 -9.34
N GLU A 215 38.65 38.67 -10.52
CA GLU A 215 38.13 39.18 -11.78
C GLU A 215 36.61 38.99 -11.84
N LEU A 216 36.12 37.81 -11.46
CA LEU A 216 34.68 37.53 -11.40
C LEU A 216 33.95 38.42 -10.40
N GLU A 217 34.55 38.69 -9.23
CA GLU A 217 33.96 39.62 -8.25
C GLU A 217 33.82 41.05 -8.81
N LYS A 218 34.78 41.50 -9.65
CA LYS A 218 34.69 42.81 -10.31
C LYS A 218 33.60 42.82 -11.38
N GLU A 219 33.47 41.74 -12.14
CA GLU A 219 32.41 41.59 -13.14
C GLU A 219 31.02 41.56 -12.48
N GLU A 220 30.87 40.83 -11.37
CA GLU A 220 29.64 40.78 -10.58
C GLU A 220 29.26 42.17 -10.05
N ALA A 221 30.22 42.89 -9.47
CA ALA A 221 29.99 44.26 -8.98
C ALA A 221 29.55 45.22 -10.10
N GLU A 222 30.10 45.08 -11.31
CA GLU A 222 29.70 45.88 -12.47
C GLU A 222 28.29 45.50 -12.97
N LEU A 223 27.96 44.21 -13.00
CA LEU A 223 26.62 43.75 -13.34
C LEU A 223 25.57 44.21 -12.32
N ASP A 224 25.89 44.14 -11.03
CA ASP A 224 25.04 44.66 -9.96
C ASP A 224 24.81 46.16 -10.13
N ARG A 225 25.86 46.92 -10.47
CA ARG A 225 25.73 48.35 -10.78
C ARG A 225 24.74 48.58 -11.92
N GLN A 226 24.86 47.82 -13.00
CA GLN A 226 23.95 47.91 -14.15
C GLN A 226 22.51 47.53 -13.77
N LEU A 227 22.32 46.48 -12.97
CA LEU A 227 21.01 46.09 -12.45
C LEU A 227 20.37 47.17 -11.59
N HIS A 228 21.16 47.86 -10.75
CA HIS A 228 20.67 48.99 -9.98
C HIS A 228 20.25 50.16 -10.88
N GLU A 229 21.00 50.43 -11.96
CA GLU A 229 20.63 51.44 -12.95
C GLU A 229 19.32 51.07 -13.67
N TYR A 230 19.15 49.82 -14.10
CA TYR A 230 17.91 49.34 -14.69
C TYR A 230 16.74 49.36 -13.71
N HIS A 231 16.95 48.94 -12.46
CA HIS A 231 15.92 48.98 -11.43
C HIS A 231 15.50 50.43 -11.14
N ARG A 232 16.46 51.36 -11.12
CA ARG A 232 16.18 52.80 -10.99
C ARG A 232 15.38 53.34 -12.19
N LEU A 233 15.71 52.94 -13.42
CA LEU A 233 14.94 53.30 -14.61
C LEU A 233 13.53 52.73 -14.56
N LEU A 234 13.38 51.47 -14.17
CA LEU A 234 12.08 50.83 -13.94
C LEU A 234 11.28 51.57 -12.88
N HIS A 235 11.89 51.91 -11.74
CA HIS A 235 11.22 52.68 -10.69
C HIS A 235 10.90 54.13 -11.13
N LEU A 236 11.65 54.72 -12.05
CA LEU A 236 11.33 56.02 -12.65
C LEU A 236 10.11 55.90 -13.58
N VAL A 237 10.00 54.81 -14.33
CA VAL A 237 8.86 54.49 -15.18
C VAL A 237 7.63 54.10 -14.34
N ASP A 238 7.81 53.36 -13.24
CA ASP A 238 6.77 52.88 -12.33
C ASP A 238 6.40 53.85 -11.20
N GLY A 239 7.14 54.94 -11.02
CA GLY A 239 6.96 55.84 -9.88
C GLY A 239 5.56 56.45 -9.80
N ASN A 240 4.79 56.08 -8.76
CA ASN A 240 3.52 56.58 -8.19
C ASN A 240 2.37 57.14 -9.09
N LYS A 241 2.59 57.36 -10.37
CA LYS A 241 1.65 57.78 -11.42
C LYS A 241 2.16 57.28 -12.78
N SER A 242 2.50 56.00 -12.90
CA SER A 242 3.07 55.48 -14.14
C SER A 242 2.02 55.49 -15.26
N GLY A 243 2.32 56.23 -16.32
CA GLY A 243 1.53 56.22 -17.55
C GLY A 243 1.44 54.82 -18.17
N PHE A 244 2.39 53.92 -17.89
CA PHE A 244 2.32 52.53 -18.35
C PHE A 244 1.21 51.73 -17.66
N ARG A 245 1.03 51.90 -16.34
CA ARG A 245 -0.10 51.30 -15.63
C ARG A 245 -1.42 51.88 -16.12
N GLN A 246 -1.48 53.19 -16.37
CA GLN A 246 -2.64 53.81 -16.99
C GLN A 246 -2.92 53.25 -18.39
N VAL A 247 -1.90 53.06 -19.23
CA VAL A 247 -2.06 52.44 -20.56
C VAL A 247 -2.56 51.00 -20.45
N LEU A 248 -2.09 50.21 -19.47
CA LEU A 248 -2.59 48.86 -19.22
C LEU A 248 -4.04 48.87 -18.71
N GLU A 249 -4.39 49.79 -17.81
CA GLU A 249 -5.74 49.98 -17.30
C GLU A 249 -6.69 50.42 -18.44
N ASP A 250 -6.31 51.42 -19.22
CA ASP A 250 -7.04 51.92 -20.40
C ASP A 250 -7.22 50.81 -21.44
N TRP A 251 -6.17 50.03 -21.74
CA TRP A 251 -6.25 48.89 -22.66
C TRP A 251 -7.19 47.80 -22.14
N SER A 252 -7.13 47.49 -20.84
CA SER A 252 -8.03 46.52 -20.21
C SER A 252 -9.49 46.99 -20.23
N GLN A 253 -9.72 48.30 -20.12
CA GLN A 253 -11.04 48.90 -20.20
C GLN A 253 -11.58 48.86 -21.64
N ILE A 254 -10.77 49.22 -22.64
CA ILE A 254 -11.13 49.10 -24.06
C ILE A 254 -11.46 47.65 -24.41
N GLN A 255 -10.72 46.66 -23.90
CA GLN A 255 -11.03 45.24 -24.07
C GLN A 255 -12.42 44.88 -23.51
N LYS A 256 -12.75 45.34 -22.30
CA LYS A 256 -14.09 45.12 -21.72
C LYS A 256 -15.19 45.78 -22.54
N GLU A 257 -15.00 47.05 -22.94
CA GLU A 257 -15.98 47.80 -23.72
C GLU A 257 -16.17 47.18 -25.12
N THR A 258 -15.09 46.70 -25.74
CA THR A 258 -15.18 45.99 -27.02
C THR A 258 -15.86 44.62 -26.90
N GLU A 259 -15.64 43.89 -25.80
CA GLU A 259 -16.39 42.65 -25.51
C GLU A 259 -17.86 42.90 -25.23
N GLU A 260 -18.20 43.95 -24.47
CA GLU A 260 -19.58 44.36 -24.20
C GLU A 260 -20.28 44.80 -25.48
N CYS A 261 -19.64 45.64 -26.29
CA CYS A 261 -20.11 46.00 -27.62
C CYS A 261 -20.31 44.75 -28.50
N ARG A 262 -19.39 43.78 -28.45
CA ARG A 262 -19.53 42.51 -29.18
C ARG A 262 -20.67 41.63 -28.65
N ARG A 263 -20.98 41.67 -27.35
CA ARG A 263 -22.15 40.99 -26.76
C ARG A 263 -23.44 41.70 -27.17
N ASP A 264 -23.45 43.02 -27.18
CA ASP A 264 -24.62 43.81 -27.57
C ASP A 264 -24.91 43.71 -29.07
N LEU A 265 -23.88 43.71 -29.91
CA LEU A 265 -24.01 43.41 -31.34
C LEU A 265 -24.59 42.00 -31.59
N ARG A 266 -24.25 41.01 -30.74
CA ARG A 266 -24.86 39.67 -30.78
C ARG A 266 -26.32 39.71 -30.37
N ARG A 267 -26.67 40.46 -29.30
CA ARG A 267 -28.07 40.63 -28.84
C ARG A 267 -28.94 41.33 -29.89
N MET A 268 -28.37 42.27 -30.62
CA MET A 268 -29.04 43.00 -31.69
C MET A 268 -29.14 42.19 -33.00
N GLY A 269 -28.53 40.99 -33.06
CA GLY A 269 -28.52 40.14 -34.25
C GLY A 269 -27.64 40.68 -35.40
N TRP A 270 -26.73 41.61 -35.10
CA TRP A 270 -25.85 42.25 -36.08
C TRP A 270 -24.58 41.45 -36.36
N THR A 271 -24.05 40.77 -35.34
CA THR A 271 -23.03 39.75 -35.51
C THR A 271 -23.73 38.40 -35.55
N GLY A 272 -24.12 37.98 -36.76
CA GLY A 272 -24.55 36.61 -37.01
C GLY A 272 -23.42 35.64 -36.66
N ASP A 273 -23.79 34.49 -36.11
CA ASP A 273 -22.87 33.41 -35.74
C ASP A 273 -21.90 33.02 -36.87
#